data_AF-A0A4Q0VK41-F1
#
_entry.id   AF-A0A4Q0VK41-F1
#
_cell.length_a   1.000
_cell.length_b   1.000
_cell.length_c   1.000
_cell.angle_alpha   90.00
_cell.angle_beta   90.00
_cell.angle_gamma   90.00
#
_symmetry.space_group_name_H-M   'P 1'
#
loop_
_entity.id
_entity.type
_entity.pdbx_description
1 polymer ?
#
loop_
_entity_poly.entity_id
_entity_poly.type
_entity_poly.pdbx_seq_one_letter_code
_entity_poly.pdbx_strand_id
1 'polypeptide(L)'
;MNPINNQRQLTTQAAHSYARQFKMEATLVNLTGVVTLELALKTGETVIIPAEAVVALRVLPLAEGIGDATDLVGFYLQVRAAEANFRLEGNPDKTVTGQARLCGAQDVVTMTFHTIRGDYQNVIRWNPLASDGPENLNQHVATTLETLTLWTWPQATYRWHDILTIATQSPVLARLVTGLVNDLQSTITQDQATTMLKNLIAELAKACDAVTPTRTRHLIVTAEPASPAGPWKAVFHDDQTGQDDVRVYLLTYSELLGMSVTLPTVGFWSALAWLLWKMAYLGTDKITHTTKALAAQLAHRPQAPVFETTATKIGRFLDAYVRNHVTDSDLAGTVGYFWPLTTGTLRQVGPTSPGDRPRTTLRYYSPQLLTEFMTVLGPAYRVFWATHE
;
A
#
# COMPACT_ATOMS: atom_id res chain seq x y z
N MET A 1 -14.18 7.03 -11.43
CA MET A 1 -13.56 6.04 -12.35
C MET A 1 -12.19 6.59 -12.67
N ASN A 2 -11.14 6.06 -12.03
CA ASN A 2 -9.76 6.49 -12.27
C ASN A 2 -9.31 5.79 -13.56
N PRO A 3 -9.07 6.51 -14.67
CA PRO A 3 -8.56 5.88 -15.88
C PRO A 3 -7.13 5.45 -15.61
N ILE A 4 -6.98 4.17 -15.26
CA ILE A 4 -5.71 3.45 -15.36
C ILE A 4 -5.51 3.22 -16.85
N ASN A 5 -5.12 4.27 -17.56
CA ASN A 5 -4.60 4.17 -18.91
C ASN A 5 -3.30 4.95 -18.88
N ASN A 6 -2.19 4.27 -19.15
CA ASN A 6 -0.84 4.84 -19.36
C ASN A 6 -0.80 5.76 -20.60
N GLN A 7 -1.88 6.46 -20.90
CA GLN A 7 -2.05 7.33 -22.05
C GLN A 7 -1.47 8.70 -21.71
N ARG A 8 -0.38 9.04 -22.40
CA ARG A 8 0.29 10.33 -22.32
C ARG A 8 -0.64 11.49 -22.66
N GLN A 9 -1.38 11.32 -23.75
CA GLN A 9 -2.32 12.31 -24.24
C GLN A 9 -3.75 11.88 -23.89
N LEU A 10 -4.44 12.73 -23.15
CA LEU A 10 -5.83 12.51 -22.77
C LEU A 10 -6.76 13.40 -23.62
N THR A 11 -8.00 12.95 -23.79
CA THR A 11 -9.01 13.79 -24.45
C THR A 11 -9.31 15.03 -23.62
N THR A 12 -9.71 16.12 -24.27
CA THR A 12 -10.07 17.37 -23.59
C THR A 12 -11.15 17.15 -22.52
N GLN A 13 -12.13 16.28 -22.78
CA GLN A 13 -13.20 15.96 -21.82
C GLN A 13 -12.67 15.21 -20.59
N ALA A 14 -11.75 14.27 -20.79
CA ALA A 14 -11.07 13.59 -19.69
C ALA A 14 -10.31 14.62 -18.85
N ALA A 15 -9.48 15.47 -19.49
CA ALA A 15 -8.72 16.54 -18.84
C ALA A 15 -9.60 17.47 -17.98
N HIS A 16 -10.78 17.87 -18.46
CA HIS A 16 -11.72 18.69 -17.70
C HIS A 16 -12.31 17.98 -16.48
N SER A 17 -12.61 16.69 -16.60
CA SER A 17 -13.12 15.86 -15.51
C SER A 17 -12.06 15.70 -14.41
N TYR A 18 -10.80 15.48 -14.81
CA TYR A 18 -9.66 15.45 -13.91
C TYR A 18 -9.42 16.79 -13.21
N ALA A 19 -9.42 17.89 -13.98
CA ALA A 19 -9.21 19.22 -13.42
C ALA A 19 -10.27 19.57 -12.36
N ARG A 20 -11.50 19.06 -12.50
CA ARG A 20 -12.57 19.27 -11.50
C ARG A 20 -12.26 18.58 -10.17
N GLN A 21 -11.77 17.34 -10.22
CA GLN A 21 -11.37 16.59 -9.01
C GLN A 21 -10.12 17.20 -8.38
N PHE A 22 -9.11 17.53 -9.21
CA PHE A 22 -7.87 18.16 -8.75
C PHE A 22 -8.12 19.46 -7.97
N LYS A 23 -9.08 20.27 -8.44
CA LYS A 23 -9.44 21.55 -7.83
C LYS A 23 -10.00 21.43 -6.41
N MET A 24 -10.51 20.27 -6.00
CA MET A 24 -11.06 20.06 -4.65
C MET A 24 -9.97 19.88 -3.60
N GLU A 25 -8.83 19.30 -3.99
CA GLU A 25 -7.75 18.93 -3.07
C GLU A 25 -6.53 19.86 -3.18
N ALA A 26 -6.34 20.49 -4.34
CA ALA A 26 -5.16 21.29 -4.63
C ALA A 26 -5.33 22.79 -4.44
N THR A 27 -4.24 23.43 -4.01
CA THR A 27 -4.16 24.86 -3.74
C THR A 27 -3.88 25.65 -5.02
N LEU A 28 -4.61 26.75 -5.23
CA LEU A 28 -4.32 27.69 -6.31
C LEU A 28 -3.07 28.50 -5.97
N VAL A 29 -2.10 28.50 -6.88
CA VAL A 29 -0.87 29.29 -6.73
C VAL A 29 -1.14 30.71 -7.19
N ASN A 30 -0.81 31.68 -6.33
CA ASN A 30 -0.78 33.07 -6.71
C ASN A 30 0.55 33.37 -7.42
N LEU A 31 0.48 33.72 -8.71
CA LEU A 31 1.66 34.03 -9.53
C LEU A 31 2.08 35.50 -9.45
N THR A 32 1.46 36.30 -8.59
CA THR A 32 1.84 37.71 -8.41
C THR A 32 3.30 37.81 -7.95
N GLY A 33 4.13 38.49 -8.74
CA GLY A 33 5.56 38.66 -8.46
C GLY A 33 6.45 37.53 -8.99
N VAL A 34 5.87 36.50 -9.61
CA VAL A 34 6.61 35.49 -10.40
C VAL A 34 6.89 36.08 -11.78
N VAL A 35 8.12 35.93 -12.25
CA VAL A 35 8.57 36.40 -13.57
C VAL A 35 8.50 35.24 -14.56
N THR A 36 9.08 34.09 -14.20
CA THR A 36 9.05 32.87 -15.01
C THR A 36 8.81 31.64 -14.15
N LEU A 37 8.24 30.63 -14.78
CA LEU A 37 8.11 29.27 -14.29
C LEU A 37 9.09 28.39 -15.07
N GLU A 38 9.98 27.69 -14.38
CA GLU A 38 10.88 26.71 -14.96
C GLU A 38 10.43 25.29 -14.60
N LEU A 39 10.33 24.43 -15.60
CA LEU A 39 10.10 23.00 -15.45
C LEU A 39 11.38 22.25 -15.79
N ALA A 40 12.03 21.64 -14.80
CA ALA A 40 13.18 20.80 -15.05
C ALA A 40 12.72 19.36 -15.36
N LEU A 41 13.35 18.75 -16.36
CA LEU A 41 13.03 17.42 -16.86
C LEU A 41 14.06 16.41 -16.38
N LYS A 42 13.66 15.13 -16.29
CA LYS A 42 14.55 14.04 -15.82
C LYS A 42 15.81 13.89 -16.69
N THR A 43 15.73 14.27 -17.96
CA THR A 43 16.84 14.30 -18.92
C THR A 43 17.89 15.38 -18.63
N GLY A 44 17.59 16.34 -17.75
CA GLY A 44 18.42 17.52 -17.49
C GLY A 44 18.08 18.74 -18.35
N GLU A 45 17.11 18.61 -19.26
CA GLU A 45 16.56 19.73 -20.02
C GLU A 45 15.62 20.59 -19.15
N THR A 46 15.43 21.85 -19.52
CA THR A 46 14.49 22.75 -18.82
C THR A 46 13.56 23.45 -19.80
N VAL A 47 12.30 23.61 -19.41
CA VAL A 47 11.32 24.41 -20.15
C VAL A 47 10.92 25.62 -19.32
N ILE A 48 11.21 26.79 -19.85
CA ILE A 48 10.96 28.09 -19.21
C ILE A 48 9.72 28.71 -19.84
N ILE A 49 8.79 29.09 -18.96
CA ILE A 49 7.47 29.60 -19.30
C ILE A 49 7.29 30.97 -18.63
N PRO A 50 7.03 32.05 -19.38
CA PRO A 50 6.74 33.36 -18.80
C PRO A 50 5.48 33.30 -17.92
N ALA A 51 5.50 33.97 -16.78
CA ALA A 51 4.37 33.93 -15.83
C ALA A 51 3.07 34.43 -16.46
N GLU A 52 3.14 35.41 -17.36
CA GLU A 52 1.98 35.95 -18.09
C GLU A 52 1.33 34.98 -19.07
N ALA A 53 2.05 33.92 -19.47
CA ALA A 53 1.52 32.86 -20.32
C ALA A 53 0.77 31.78 -19.51
N VAL A 54 1.00 31.72 -18.19
CA VAL A 54 0.33 30.77 -17.30
C VAL A 54 -1.10 31.26 -17.03
N VAL A 55 -2.07 30.47 -17.46
CA VAL A 55 -3.51 30.74 -17.29
C VAL A 55 -3.98 30.30 -15.90
N ALA A 56 -3.51 29.15 -15.44
CA ALA A 56 -3.83 28.62 -14.12
C ALA A 56 -2.73 27.69 -13.64
N LEU A 57 -2.41 27.77 -12.36
CA LEU A 57 -1.52 26.83 -11.69
C LEU A 57 -2.09 26.41 -10.35
N ARG A 58 -2.17 25.10 -10.14
CA ARG A 58 -2.52 24.50 -8.85
C ARG A 58 -1.49 23.47 -8.49
N VAL A 59 -1.19 23.38 -7.20
CA VAL A 59 -0.22 22.43 -6.66
C VAL A 59 -0.85 21.64 -5.54
N LEU A 60 -0.48 20.37 -5.44
CA LEU A 60 -0.87 19.47 -4.37
C LEU A 60 0.39 19.15 -3.57
N PRO A 61 0.60 19.81 -2.41
CA PRO A 61 1.79 19.57 -1.59
C PRO A 61 1.76 18.16 -1.00
N LEU A 62 2.94 17.61 -0.73
CA LEU A 62 3.08 16.43 0.10
C LEU A 62 2.56 16.76 1.52
N ALA A 63 1.81 15.83 2.11
CA ALA A 63 1.25 16.05 3.45
C ALA A 63 2.35 16.33 4.49
N GLU A 64 2.04 17.21 5.44
CA GLU A 64 2.98 17.63 6.49
C GLU A 64 3.59 16.43 7.23
N GLY A 65 4.90 16.48 7.49
CA GLY A 65 5.63 15.46 8.23
C GLY A 65 6.02 14.21 7.42
N ILE A 66 5.66 14.12 6.14
CA ILE A 66 5.98 12.96 5.27
C ILE A 66 7.22 13.21 4.39
N GLY A 67 7.65 14.47 4.21
CA GLY A 67 8.85 14.86 3.47
C GLY A 67 9.14 16.36 3.61
N ASP A 68 9.87 16.93 2.65
CA ASP A 68 10.14 18.37 2.65
C ASP A 68 8.84 19.16 2.38
N ALA A 69 8.64 20.26 3.10
CA ALA A 69 7.40 21.05 3.03
C ALA A 69 7.12 21.67 1.65
N THR A 70 8.11 21.69 0.77
CA THR A 70 8.03 22.20 -0.61
C THR A 70 7.85 21.10 -1.66
N ASP A 71 7.81 19.83 -1.25
CA ASP A 71 7.57 18.73 -2.16
C ASP A 71 6.12 18.71 -2.64
N LEU A 72 5.93 18.36 -3.91
CA LEU A 72 4.62 18.23 -4.54
C LEU A 72 4.37 16.78 -4.92
N VAL A 73 3.17 16.28 -4.62
CA VAL A 73 2.69 14.97 -5.11
C VAL A 73 1.85 15.09 -6.37
N GLY A 74 1.48 16.33 -6.74
CA GLY A 74 0.75 16.62 -7.96
C GLY A 74 0.74 18.10 -8.31
N PHE A 75 0.42 18.39 -9.57
CA PHE A 75 0.22 19.75 -10.05
C PHE A 75 -0.77 19.77 -11.21
N TYR A 76 -1.35 20.94 -11.47
CA TYR A 76 -2.13 21.25 -12.65
C TYR A 76 -1.66 22.60 -13.18
N LEU A 77 -1.08 22.61 -14.37
CA LEU A 77 -0.52 23.78 -15.03
C LEU A 77 -1.21 23.97 -16.38
N GLN A 78 -1.85 25.11 -16.58
CA GLN A 78 -2.44 25.51 -17.85
C GLN A 78 -1.71 26.73 -18.38
N VAL A 79 -1.23 26.64 -19.61
CA VAL A 79 -0.42 27.67 -20.28
C VAL A 79 -1.02 27.96 -21.65
N ARG A 80 -0.95 29.21 -22.11
CA ARG A 80 -1.36 29.55 -23.48
C ARG A 80 -0.51 28.76 -24.49
N ALA A 81 -1.16 28.12 -25.47
CA ALA A 81 -0.54 27.14 -26.38
C ALA A 81 0.43 27.71 -27.40
N ALA A 82 0.62 29.03 -27.49
CA ALA A 82 1.56 29.60 -28.45
C ALA A 82 3.00 29.15 -28.14
N GLU A 83 3.71 28.63 -29.14
CA GLU A 83 5.08 28.10 -28.99
C GLU A 83 6.07 29.10 -28.37
N ALA A 84 5.88 30.40 -28.65
CA ALA A 84 6.68 31.48 -28.07
C ALA A 84 6.66 31.53 -26.53
N ASN A 85 5.67 30.90 -25.89
CA ASN A 85 5.56 30.81 -24.44
C ASN A 85 6.42 29.71 -23.83
N PHE A 86 7.11 28.89 -24.64
CA PHE A 86 7.86 27.72 -24.18
C PHE A 86 9.30 27.76 -24.69
N ARG A 87 10.22 28.28 -23.87
CA ARG A 87 11.65 28.24 -24.19
C ARG A 87 12.27 26.95 -23.68
N LEU A 88 12.87 26.16 -24.56
CA LEU A 88 13.58 24.94 -24.21
C LEU A 88 15.08 25.19 -24.10
N GLU A 89 15.68 24.78 -22.98
CA GLU A 89 17.12 24.81 -22.75
C GLU A 89 17.67 23.40 -22.48
N GLY A 90 18.96 23.20 -22.73
CA GLY A 90 19.63 21.90 -22.55
C GLY A 90 19.41 20.87 -23.67
N ASN A 91 18.44 21.05 -24.57
CA ASN A 91 18.23 20.12 -25.69
C ASN A 91 19.26 20.33 -26.82
N PRO A 92 19.96 19.26 -27.28
CA PRO A 92 20.90 19.34 -28.40
C PRO A 92 20.21 19.58 -29.75
N ASP A 93 18.99 19.11 -29.93
CA ASP A 93 18.16 19.35 -31.10
C ASP A 93 17.39 20.68 -30.96
N LYS A 94 17.86 21.70 -31.66
CA LYS A 94 17.25 23.05 -31.66
C LYS A 94 15.96 23.14 -32.48
N THR A 95 15.56 22.08 -33.17
CA THR A 95 14.29 22.05 -33.92
C THR A 95 13.09 21.72 -33.03
N VAL A 96 13.32 21.13 -31.86
CA VAL A 96 12.28 20.78 -30.90
C VAL A 96 11.91 22.01 -30.07
N THR A 97 10.64 22.43 -30.14
CA THR A 97 10.11 23.51 -29.30
C THR A 97 9.85 23.03 -27.87
N GLY A 98 9.84 23.95 -26.89
CA GLY A 98 9.51 23.57 -25.51
C GLY A 98 8.11 22.97 -25.38
N GLN A 99 7.16 23.45 -26.19
CA GLN A 99 5.81 22.90 -26.24
C GLN A 99 5.81 21.46 -26.77
N ALA A 100 6.51 21.21 -27.88
CA ALA A 100 6.64 19.86 -28.46
C ALA A 100 7.34 18.92 -27.46
N ARG A 101 8.35 19.41 -26.74
CA ARG A 101 9.08 18.62 -25.74
C ARG A 101 8.20 18.19 -24.56
N LEU A 102 7.34 19.08 -24.05
CA LEU A 102 6.40 18.78 -22.97
C LEU A 102 5.27 17.83 -23.43
N CYS A 103 4.88 17.90 -24.70
CA CYS A 103 3.95 16.92 -25.28
C CYS A 103 4.63 15.56 -25.52
N GLY A 104 5.94 15.58 -25.76
CA GLY A 104 6.74 14.45 -26.21
C GLY A 104 7.19 13.49 -25.11
N ALA A 105 7.32 13.92 -23.85
CA ALA A 105 7.62 13.02 -22.74
C ALA A 105 7.02 13.49 -21.41
N GLN A 106 6.77 12.51 -20.53
CA GLN A 106 6.14 12.72 -19.21
C GLN A 106 7.19 12.77 -18.10
N ASP A 107 8.11 13.73 -18.11
CA ASP A 107 9.31 13.63 -17.27
C ASP A 107 9.66 14.87 -16.46
N VAL A 108 8.67 15.65 -16.03
CA VAL A 108 8.90 16.83 -15.17
C VAL A 108 9.24 16.38 -13.75
N VAL A 109 10.41 16.79 -13.23
CA VAL A 109 10.91 16.43 -11.89
C VAL A 109 10.91 17.59 -10.91
N THR A 110 10.99 18.83 -11.41
CA THR A 110 11.06 20.03 -10.58
C THR A 110 10.26 21.14 -11.20
N MET A 111 9.63 21.95 -10.35
CA MET A 111 9.01 23.22 -10.71
C MET A 111 9.66 24.35 -9.90
N THR A 112 10.31 25.28 -10.59
CA THR A 112 10.98 26.44 -9.98
C THR A 112 10.26 27.73 -10.36
N PHE A 113 9.91 28.52 -9.35
CA PHE A 113 9.35 29.85 -9.52
C PHE A 113 10.46 30.89 -9.38
N HIS A 114 10.75 31.61 -10.45
CA HIS A 114 11.68 32.72 -10.39
C HIS A 114 10.91 33.99 -10.06
N THR A 115 11.23 34.60 -8.93
CA THR A 115 10.62 35.85 -8.49
C THR A 115 11.67 36.95 -8.40
N ILE A 116 11.22 38.19 -8.27
CA ILE A 116 12.10 39.33 -8.02
C ILE A 116 12.87 39.17 -6.69
N ARG A 117 12.37 38.34 -5.77
CA ARG A 117 12.94 38.14 -4.42
C ARG A 117 13.81 36.89 -4.30
N GLY A 118 13.90 36.07 -5.34
CA GLY A 118 14.62 34.81 -5.36
C GLY A 118 13.81 33.65 -5.94
N ASP A 119 14.42 32.48 -5.92
CA ASP A 119 13.89 31.27 -6.55
C ASP A 119 13.25 30.35 -5.52
N TYR A 120 12.06 29.83 -5.85
CA TYR A 120 11.36 28.84 -5.04
C TYR A 120 11.24 27.53 -5.80
N GLN A 121 11.99 26.54 -5.36
CA GLN A 121 12.06 25.23 -6.00
C GLN A 121 11.13 24.23 -5.30
N ASN A 122 10.37 23.49 -6.10
CA ASN A 122 9.48 22.43 -5.64
C ASN A 122 9.81 21.13 -6.37
N VAL A 123 10.12 20.08 -5.63
CA VAL A 123 10.39 18.75 -6.20
C VAL A 123 9.05 18.04 -6.43
N ILE A 124 8.87 17.47 -7.62
CA ILE A 124 7.67 16.72 -7.98
C ILE A 124 7.94 15.24 -7.75
N ARG A 125 7.24 14.65 -6.79
CA ARG A 125 7.32 13.22 -6.48
C ARG A 125 6.54 12.44 -7.55
N TRP A 126 7.27 11.60 -8.28
CA TRP A 126 6.71 10.74 -9.32
C TRP A 126 5.90 9.59 -8.74
N ASN A 127 5.09 8.95 -9.60
CA ASN A 127 4.52 7.65 -9.27
C ASN A 127 5.65 6.69 -8.83
N PRO A 128 5.55 6.05 -7.65
CA PRO A 128 6.58 5.11 -7.18
C PRO A 128 6.84 3.95 -8.15
N LEU A 129 5.82 3.54 -8.93
CA LEU A 129 5.94 2.53 -9.98
C LEU A 129 6.79 2.99 -11.17
N ALA A 130 7.05 4.29 -11.29
CA ALA A 130 7.73 4.90 -12.41
C ALA A 130 9.04 5.61 -12.02
N SER A 131 9.43 5.59 -10.73
CA SER A 131 10.52 6.41 -10.21
C SER A 131 11.85 6.19 -10.95
N ASP A 132 12.08 4.97 -11.43
CA ASP A 132 13.32 4.56 -12.10
C ASP A 132 13.16 4.54 -13.63
N GLY A 133 11.93 4.68 -14.12
CA GLY A 133 11.63 4.75 -15.54
C GLY A 133 11.92 6.12 -16.13
N PRO A 134 11.94 6.26 -17.47
CA PRO A 134 12.16 7.55 -18.13
C PRO A 134 11.00 8.52 -17.96
N GLU A 135 9.81 8.04 -17.56
CA GLU A 135 8.57 8.80 -17.55
C GLU A 135 7.74 8.58 -16.29
N ASN A 136 7.07 9.62 -15.82
CA ASN A 136 6.11 9.65 -14.73
C ASN A 136 4.75 9.19 -15.23
N LEU A 137 4.31 8.02 -14.79
CA LEU A 137 3.02 7.42 -15.19
C LEU A 137 1.79 8.26 -14.81
N ASN A 138 1.95 9.20 -13.87
CA ASN A 138 0.87 10.06 -13.40
C ASN A 138 0.83 11.44 -14.09
N GLN A 139 1.85 11.77 -14.88
CA GLN A 139 1.89 13.03 -15.61
C GLN A 139 1.15 12.87 -16.93
N HIS A 140 0.34 13.84 -17.33
CA HIS A 140 -0.36 13.81 -18.61
C HIS A 140 -0.38 15.19 -19.25
N VAL A 141 -0.68 15.20 -20.55
CA VAL A 141 -0.81 16.42 -21.33
C VAL A 141 -2.12 16.42 -22.12
N ALA A 142 -2.73 17.59 -22.24
CA ALA A 142 -3.75 17.87 -23.24
C ALA A 142 -3.50 19.23 -23.86
N THR A 143 -3.70 19.30 -25.18
CA THR A 143 -3.47 20.51 -25.96
C THR A 143 -4.75 20.86 -26.71
N THR A 144 -5.12 22.13 -26.64
CA THR A 144 -6.12 22.77 -27.50
C THR A 144 -5.43 23.84 -28.35
N LEU A 145 -6.16 24.49 -29.24
CA LEU A 145 -5.64 25.64 -30.00
C LEU A 145 -5.21 26.79 -29.09
N GLU A 146 -5.79 26.90 -27.89
CA GLU A 146 -5.58 28.02 -26.98
C GLU A 146 -4.65 27.69 -25.81
N THR A 147 -4.65 26.43 -25.35
CA THR A 147 -3.91 26.06 -24.13
C THR A 147 -3.23 24.70 -24.24
N LEU A 148 -2.03 24.62 -23.64
CA LEU A 148 -1.41 23.37 -23.24
C LEU A 148 -1.63 23.20 -21.74
N THR A 149 -2.17 22.05 -21.36
CA THR A 149 -2.43 21.69 -19.96
C THR A 149 -1.54 20.51 -19.60
N LEU A 150 -0.73 20.66 -18.57
CA LEU A 150 0.04 19.60 -17.92
C LEU A 150 -0.55 19.32 -16.55
N TRP A 151 -0.61 18.06 -16.17
CA TRP A 151 -0.96 17.73 -14.80
C TRP A 151 -0.32 16.43 -14.36
N THR A 152 -0.06 16.35 -13.07
CA THR A 152 0.34 15.12 -12.37
C THR A 152 -0.65 14.90 -11.24
N TRP A 153 -1.28 13.73 -11.20
CA TRP A 153 -2.19 13.35 -10.10
C TRP A 153 -1.65 12.11 -9.38
N PRO A 154 -1.48 12.15 -8.06
CA PRO A 154 -1.03 10.97 -7.34
C PRO A 154 -2.06 9.84 -7.50
N GLN A 155 -1.61 8.67 -7.94
CA GLN A 155 -2.38 7.45 -7.74
C GLN A 155 -2.41 7.15 -6.25
N ALA A 156 -3.58 7.30 -5.63
CA ALA A 156 -3.79 6.89 -4.24
C ALA A 156 -3.93 5.36 -4.14
N THR A 157 -4.47 4.72 -5.17
CA THR A 157 -4.76 3.28 -5.21
C THR A 157 -4.05 2.61 -6.37
N TYR A 158 -3.50 1.43 -6.10
CA TYR A 158 -2.71 0.63 -7.02
C TYR A 158 -3.30 -0.77 -7.14
N ARG A 159 -3.08 -1.41 -8.28
CA ARG A 159 -3.44 -2.82 -8.48
C ARG A 159 -2.23 -3.70 -8.19
N TRP A 160 -2.49 -4.86 -7.60
CA TRP A 160 -1.46 -5.85 -7.34
C TRP A 160 -0.72 -6.29 -8.59
N HIS A 161 -1.42 -6.50 -9.71
CA HIS A 161 -0.79 -6.88 -10.96
C HIS A 161 0.32 -5.90 -11.39
N ASP A 162 0.04 -4.60 -11.33
CA ASP A 162 0.99 -3.55 -11.74
C ASP A 162 2.19 -3.49 -10.77
N ILE A 163 1.90 -3.55 -9.47
CA ILE A 163 2.93 -3.55 -8.42
C ILE A 163 3.85 -4.76 -8.54
N LEU A 164 3.28 -5.98 -8.62
CA LEU A 164 4.03 -7.22 -8.61
C LEU A 164 4.90 -7.35 -9.86
N THR A 165 4.39 -6.91 -11.01
CA THR A 165 5.17 -6.87 -12.26
C THR A 165 6.45 -6.06 -12.08
N ILE A 166 6.33 -4.86 -11.51
CA ILE A 166 7.46 -3.94 -11.30
C ILE A 166 8.37 -4.42 -10.16
N ALA A 167 7.81 -5.01 -9.11
CA ALA A 167 8.54 -5.56 -7.97
C ALA A 167 9.54 -6.67 -8.35
N THR A 168 9.36 -7.33 -9.49
CA THR A 168 10.31 -8.34 -9.99
C THR A 168 11.59 -7.75 -10.58
N GLN A 169 11.60 -6.45 -10.91
CA GLN A 169 12.77 -5.80 -11.52
C GLN A 169 13.89 -5.67 -10.50
N SER A 170 15.13 -6.01 -10.89
CA SER A 170 16.28 -6.05 -9.97
C SER A 170 16.50 -4.77 -9.14
N PRO A 171 16.40 -3.54 -9.70
CA PRO A 171 16.57 -2.31 -8.90
C PRO A 171 15.48 -2.13 -7.84
N VAL A 172 14.23 -2.48 -8.19
CA VAL A 172 13.08 -2.37 -7.29
C VAL A 172 13.15 -3.44 -6.20
N LEU A 173 13.50 -4.67 -6.56
CA LEU A 173 13.70 -5.75 -5.60
C LEU A 173 14.78 -5.40 -4.58
N ALA A 174 15.89 -4.77 -5.01
CA ALA A 174 16.93 -4.31 -4.09
C ALA A 174 16.38 -3.27 -3.09
N ARG A 175 15.48 -2.38 -3.50
CA ARG A 175 14.81 -1.42 -2.60
C ARG A 175 13.87 -2.10 -1.62
N LEU A 176 13.08 -3.07 -2.08
CA LEU A 176 12.21 -3.88 -1.21
C LEU A 176 13.03 -4.58 -0.13
N VAL A 177 14.14 -5.22 -0.52
CA VAL A 177 15.04 -5.92 0.40
C VAL A 177 15.66 -4.96 1.41
N THR A 178 16.23 -3.85 0.96
CA THR A 178 16.84 -2.84 1.84
C THR A 178 15.82 -2.24 2.79
N GLY A 179 14.63 -1.88 2.30
CA GLY A 179 13.54 -1.35 3.13
C GLY A 179 13.14 -2.34 4.22
N LEU A 180 12.95 -3.61 3.85
CA LEU A 180 12.56 -4.65 4.81
C LEU A 180 13.64 -4.91 5.87
N VAL A 181 14.90 -5.00 5.46
CA VAL A 181 16.03 -5.23 6.39
C VAL A 181 16.18 -4.04 7.33
N ASN A 182 15.99 -2.81 6.86
CA ASN A 182 16.02 -1.62 7.72
C ASN A 182 14.86 -1.61 8.73
N ASP A 183 13.66 -2.00 8.30
CA ASP A 183 12.46 -2.00 9.13
C ASP A 183 12.46 -3.13 10.18
N LEU A 184 13.04 -4.30 9.86
CA LEU A 184 13.05 -5.48 10.73
C LEU A 184 14.40 -5.75 11.41
N GLN A 185 15.45 -5.04 11.00
CA GLN A 185 16.80 -5.10 11.55
C GLN A 185 17.32 -6.55 11.73
N SER A 186 17.79 -6.90 12.93
CA SER A 186 18.41 -8.19 13.27
C SER A 186 17.50 -9.42 13.12
N THR A 187 16.23 -9.22 12.73
CA THR A 187 15.26 -10.31 12.53
C THR A 187 15.47 -11.06 11.22
N ILE A 188 16.05 -10.42 10.19
CA ILE A 188 16.20 -11.02 8.86
C ILE A 188 17.48 -10.53 8.17
N THR A 189 18.23 -11.45 7.55
CA THR A 189 19.40 -11.09 6.75
C THR A 189 18.99 -10.66 5.33
N GLN A 190 19.88 -9.96 4.63
CA GLN A 190 19.65 -9.54 3.24
C GLN A 190 19.36 -10.73 2.30
N ASP A 191 20.06 -11.85 2.46
CA ASP A 191 19.86 -13.05 1.65
C ASP A 191 18.52 -13.74 1.94
N GLN A 192 18.12 -13.78 3.23
CA GLN A 192 16.82 -14.31 3.64
C GLN A 192 15.69 -13.44 3.10
N ALA A 193 15.81 -12.12 3.23
CA ALA A 193 14.84 -11.16 2.69
C ALA A 193 14.71 -11.28 1.17
N THR A 194 15.84 -11.37 0.47
CA THR A 194 15.86 -11.54 -1.00
C THR A 194 15.17 -12.81 -1.43
N THR A 195 15.50 -13.95 -0.81
CA THR A 195 14.93 -15.25 -1.16
C THR A 195 13.43 -15.28 -0.88
N MET A 196 13.01 -14.79 0.29
CA MET A 196 11.60 -14.73 0.67
C MET A 196 10.80 -13.84 -0.28
N LEU A 197 11.26 -12.61 -0.53
CA LEU A 197 10.55 -11.65 -1.40
C LEU A 197 10.44 -12.17 -2.84
N LYS A 198 11.52 -12.75 -3.40
CA LYS A 198 11.46 -13.36 -4.75
C LYS A 198 10.41 -14.47 -4.84
N ASN A 199 10.41 -15.37 -3.87
CA ASN A 199 9.48 -16.50 -3.87
C ASN A 199 8.03 -16.03 -3.72
N LEU A 200 7.77 -15.11 -2.78
CA LEU A 200 6.43 -14.60 -2.54
C LEU A 200 5.93 -13.77 -3.73
N ILE A 201 6.73 -12.85 -4.29
CA ILE A 201 6.31 -12.05 -5.45
C ILE A 201 5.96 -12.97 -6.62
N ALA A 202 6.76 -14.00 -6.89
CA ALA A 202 6.49 -14.96 -7.95
C ALA A 202 5.21 -15.79 -7.70
N GLU A 203 4.93 -16.15 -6.45
CA GLU A 203 3.71 -16.85 -6.07
C GLU A 203 2.47 -15.96 -6.21
N LEU A 204 2.52 -14.74 -5.67
CA LEU A 204 1.43 -13.77 -5.76
C LEU A 204 1.17 -13.35 -7.21
N ALA A 205 2.21 -13.18 -8.03
CA ALA A 205 2.05 -12.84 -9.45
C ALA A 205 1.27 -13.93 -10.20
N LYS A 206 1.58 -15.21 -9.95
CA LYS A 206 0.82 -16.34 -10.54
C LYS A 206 -0.63 -16.38 -10.06
N ALA A 207 -0.87 -16.07 -8.78
CA ALA A 207 -2.22 -16.06 -8.22
C ALA A 207 -3.04 -14.86 -8.72
N CYS A 208 -2.40 -13.72 -8.97
CA CYS A 208 -3.08 -12.47 -9.35
C CYS A 208 -3.87 -12.60 -10.66
N ASP A 209 -3.39 -13.40 -11.61
CA ASP A 209 -4.06 -13.59 -12.91
C ASP A 209 -5.40 -14.35 -12.79
N ALA A 210 -5.60 -15.10 -11.70
CA ALA A 210 -6.80 -15.89 -11.46
C ALA A 210 -7.84 -15.18 -10.57
N VAL A 211 -7.54 -13.99 -10.06
CA VAL A 211 -8.36 -13.29 -9.06
C VAL A 211 -9.26 -12.24 -9.71
N THR A 212 -10.53 -12.21 -9.32
CA THR A 212 -11.46 -11.17 -9.75
C THR A 212 -11.33 -9.93 -8.86
N PRO A 213 -11.10 -8.72 -9.41
CA PRO A 213 -11.00 -7.51 -8.62
C PRO A 213 -12.30 -7.19 -7.87
N THR A 214 -12.21 -6.89 -6.58
CA THR A 214 -13.29 -6.28 -5.81
C THR A 214 -13.25 -4.76 -5.92
N ARG A 215 -14.41 -4.13 -5.88
CA ARG A 215 -14.58 -2.66 -5.94
C ARG A 215 -15.10 -2.05 -4.64
N THR A 216 -15.34 -2.88 -3.63
CA THR A 216 -15.96 -2.47 -2.37
C THR A 216 -15.03 -2.64 -1.18
N ARG A 217 -13.82 -3.15 -1.41
CA ARG A 217 -12.82 -3.37 -0.36
C ARG A 217 -11.45 -2.94 -0.84
N HIS A 218 -10.74 -2.27 0.04
CA HIS A 218 -9.44 -1.66 -0.23
C HIS A 218 -8.46 -2.03 0.88
N LEU A 219 -7.25 -2.40 0.51
CA LEU A 219 -6.17 -2.59 1.48
C LEU A 219 -5.45 -1.25 1.66
N ILE A 220 -5.32 -0.77 2.89
CA ILE A 220 -4.69 0.51 3.19
C ILE A 220 -3.49 0.26 4.09
N VAL A 221 -2.32 0.77 3.69
CA VAL A 221 -1.08 0.72 4.47
C VAL A 221 -0.66 2.13 4.86
N THR A 222 -0.42 2.35 6.15
CA THR A 222 -0.02 3.65 6.69
C THR A 222 1.22 3.52 7.57
N ALA A 223 2.03 4.57 7.63
CA ALA A 223 3.16 4.64 8.57
C ALA A 223 2.64 4.67 10.02
N GLU A 224 3.31 3.91 10.89
CA GLU A 224 3.04 3.87 12.33
C GLU A 224 4.36 3.81 13.11
N PRO A 225 5.22 4.85 13.05
CA PRO A 225 6.62 4.78 13.49
C PRO A 225 6.79 4.52 15.01
N ALA A 226 5.75 4.79 15.81
CA ALA A 226 5.76 4.54 17.26
C ALA A 226 5.24 3.14 17.65
N SER A 227 4.89 2.28 16.69
CA SER A 227 4.24 1.01 16.98
C SER A 227 5.24 -0.10 17.33
N PRO A 228 5.02 -0.82 18.44
CA PRO A 228 5.85 -1.99 18.78
C PRO A 228 5.64 -3.17 17.81
N ALA A 229 4.63 -3.11 16.94
CA ALA A 229 4.36 -4.13 15.92
C ALA A 229 5.13 -3.89 14.60
N GLY A 230 5.90 -2.80 14.50
CA GLY A 230 6.67 -2.39 13.33
C GLY A 230 6.23 -1.03 12.77
N PRO A 231 7.00 -0.45 11.83
CA PRO A 231 6.82 0.93 11.38
C PRO A 231 5.61 1.14 10.47
N TRP A 232 4.83 0.09 10.18
CA TRP A 232 3.71 0.10 9.25
C TRP A 232 2.49 -0.57 9.87
N LYS A 233 1.31 -0.09 9.47
CA LYS A 233 0.01 -0.67 9.79
C LYS A 233 -0.71 -0.97 8.49
N ALA A 234 -1.34 -2.15 8.41
CA ALA A 234 -2.22 -2.51 7.31
C ALA A 234 -3.63 -2.77 7.85
N VAL A 235 -4.62 -2.20 7.18
CA VAL A 235 -6.05 -2.43 7.42
C VAL A 235 -6.73 -2.74 6.09
N PHE A 236 -7.80 -3.52 6.11
CA PHE A 236 -8.73 -3.52 4.99
C PHE A 236 -9.94 -2.66 5.34
N HIS A 237 -10.33 -1.80 4.41
CA HIS A 237 -11.50 -0.93 4.49
C HIS A 237 -12.63 -1.55 3.67
N ASP A 238 -13.85 -1.57 4.21
CA ASP A 238 -15.05 -1.96 3.47
C ASP A 238 -15.90 -0.72 3.18
N ASP A 239 -16.04 -0.36 1.91
CA ASP A 239 -16.75 0.84 1.46
C ASP A 239 -18.25 0.79 1.78
N GLN A 240 -18.82 -0.42 1.94
CA GLN A 240 -20.25 -0.57 2.20
C GLN A 240 -20.60 -0.24 3.65
N THR A 241 -19.71 -0.61 4.58
CA THR A 241 -19.90 -0.40 6.02
C THR A 241 -19.13 0.80 6.56
N GLY A 242 -18.14 1.29 5.80
CA GLY A 242 -17.21 2.34 6.22
C GLY A 242 -16.26 1.90 7.34
N GLN A 243 -16.09 0.59 7.56
CA GLN A 243 -15.29 0.05 8.66
C GLN A 243 -13.88 -0.34 8.23
N ASP A 244 -12.91 -0.05 9.10
CA ASP A 244 -11.53 -0.50 9.00
C ASP A 244 -11.29 -1.71 9.91
N ASP A 245 -10.63 -2.74 9.37
CA ASP A 245 -10.24 -3.92 10.13
C ASP A 245 -8.74 -4.21 9.98
N VAL A 246 -8.05 -4.26 11.13
CA VAL A 246 -6.62 -4.53 11.26
C VAL A 246 -6.25 -6.00 11.05
N ARG A 247 -7.24 -6.90 10.98
CA ARG A 247 -7.08 -8.36 10.88
C ARG A 247 -6.81 -8.84 9.45
N VAL A 248 -5.98 -8.09 8.71
CA VAL A 248 -5.53 -8.42 7.33
C VAL A 248 -4.96 -9.84 7.21
N TYR A 249 -4.41 -10.37 8.30
CA TYR A 249 -3.86 -11.72 8.38
C TYR A 249 -4.90 -12.85 8.34
N LEU A 250 -6.19 -12.54 8.43
CA LEU A 250 -7.27 -13.52 8.32
C LEU A 250 -7.77 -13.70 6.87
N LEU A 251 -7.35 -12.82 5.95
CA LEU A 251 -7.78 -12.82 4.55
C LEU A 251 -6.94 -13.81 3.72
N THR A 252 -7.53 -14.45 2.72
CA THR A 252 -6.77 -15.29 1.77
C THR A 252 -5.97 -14.45 0.77
N TYR A 253 -5.03 -15.06 0.05
CA TYR A 253 -4.35 -14.37 -1.05
C TYR A 253 -5.34 -13.94 -2.13
N SER A 254 -6.38 -14.73 -2.42
CA SER A 254 -7.40 -14.33 -3.39
C SER A 254 -8.19 -13.10 -2.95
N GLU A 255 -8.52 -12.98 -1.66
CA GLU A 255 -9.19 -11.81 -1.12
C GLU A 255 -8.28 -10.58 -1.16
N LEU A 256 -7.03 -10.72 -0.71
CA LEU A 256 -6.05 -9.62 -0.70
C LEU A 256 -5.71 -9.12 -2.10
N LEU A 257 -5.46 -10.04 -3.04
CA LEU A 257 -5.12 -9.73 -4.42
C LEU A 257 -6.31 -9.15 -5.20
N GLY A 258 -7.54 -9.45 -4.76
CA GLY A 258 -8.75 -8.87 -5.34
C GLY A 258 -8.92 -7.40 -4.96
N MET A 259 -8.38 -6.96 -3.82
CA MET A 259 -8.47 -5.58 -3.36
C MET A 259 -7.45 -4.70 -4.08
N SER A 260 -7.80 -3.44 -4.33
CA SER A 260 -6.78 -2.43 -4.64
C SER A 260 -6.02 -2.06 -3.36
N VAL A 261 -4.75 -1.69 -3.49
CA VAL A 261 -3.92 -1.30 -2.35
C VAL A 261 -3.61 0.19 -2.37
N THR A 262 -3.73 0.83 -1.21
CA THR A 262 -3.31 2.20 -0.93
C THR A 262 -2.01 2.14 -0.16
N LEU A 263 -0.94 2.67 -0.74
CA LEU A 263 0.40 2.72 -0.16
C LEU A 263 0.82 4.19 -0.01
N PRO A 264 1.66 4.51 0.99
CA PRO A 264 2.14 5.87 1.16
C PRO A 264 3.10 6.23 0.01
N THR A 265 3.04 7.48 -0.45
CA THR A 265 3.95 7.98 -1.50
C THR A 265 5.41 7.92 -1.04
N VAL A 266 5.68 8.31 0.21
CA VAL A 266 7.00 8.18 0.84
C VAL A 266 7.09 6.85 1.58
N GLY A 267 8.18 6.12 1.37
CA GLY A 267 8.35 4.79 1.91
C GLY A 267 7.51 3.72 1.21
N PHE A 268 6.96 4.00 0.03
CA PHE A 268 6.14 3.08 -0.78
C PHE A 268 6.70 1.65 -0.84
N TRP A 269 7.98 1.53 -1.24
CA TRP A 269 8.63 0.23 -1.39
C TRP A 269 8.90 -0.44 -0.03
N SER A 270 9.23 0.32 1.01
CA SER A 270 9.38 -0.24 2.38
C SER A 270 8.04 -0.75 2.93
N ALA A 271 6.97 0.05 2.79
CA ALA A 271 5.62 -0.32 3.20
C ALA A 271 5.13 -1.58 2.46
N LEU A 272 5.38 -1.67 1.16
CA LEU A 272 5.09 -2.86 0.37
C LEU A 272 5.92 -4.06 0.82
N ALA A 273 7.23 -3.89 1.06
CA ALA A 273 8.09 -4.97 1.50
C ALA A 273 7.66 -5.51 2.88
N TRP A 274 7.28 -4.63 3.80
CA TRP A 274 6.72 -5.01 5.09
C TRP A 274 5.38 -5.73 4.94
N LEU A 275 4.49 -5.26 4.06
CA LEU A 275 3.21 -5.92 3.79
C LEU A 275 3.43 -7.33 3.23
N LEU A 276 4.33 -7.47 2.25
CA LEU A 276 4.72 -8.75 1.67
C LEU A 276 5.33 -9.69 2.72
N TRP A 277 6.25 -9.19 3.55
CA TRP A 277 6.77 -9.94 4.69
C TRP A 277 5.66 -10.36 5.64
N LYS A 278 4.71 -9.48 5.98
CA LYS A 278 3.57 -9.79 6.84
C LYS A 278 2.67 -10.85 6.22
N MET A 279 2.45 -10.81 4.91
CA MET A 279 1.71 -11.83 4.16
C MET A 279 2.43 -13.19 4.14
N ALA A 280 3.76 -13.21 4.02
CA ALA A 280 4.57 -14.43 4.12
C ALA A 280 4.62 -14.98 5.56
N TYR A 281 4.83 -14.10 6.54
CA TYR A 281 5.01 -14.45 7.94
C TYR A 281 3.72 -14.88 8.61
N LEU A 282 2.62 -14.18 8.35
CA LEU A 282 1.30 -14.53 8.88
C LEU A 282 0.59 -15.59 8.04
N GLY A 283 1.12 -15.87 6.84
CA GLY A 283 0.62 -16.85 5.88
C GLY A 283 -0.74 -16.43 5.36
N THR A 284 -0.88 -16.14 4.07
CA THR A 284 -2.23 -15.91 3.50
C THR A 284 -2.56 -16.83 2.34
N ASP A 285 -1.69 -17.80 1.99
CA ASP A 285 -2.09 -19.15 1.60
C ASP A 285 -0.88 -20.10 1.53
N LYS A 286 -0.69 -20.88 2.58
CA LYS A 286 -0.81 -22.34 2.50
C LYS A 286 -1.55 -22.73 3.75
N ILE A 287 -2.49 -23.66 3.65
CA ILE A 287 -3.28 -24.27 4.73
C ILE A 287 -2.40 -24.79 5.92
N THR A 288 -1.07 -24.73 5.80
CA THR A 288 -0.05 -25.13 6.77
C THR A 288 0.70 -23.98 7.49
N HIS A 289 0.66 -22.73 7.00
CA HIS A 289 1.47 -21.61 7.56
C HIS A 289 0.64 -20.64 8.42
N THR A 290 -0.60 -20.33 8.05
CA THR A 290 -1.57 -19.60 8.91
C THR A 290 -1.74 -20.30 10.25
N THR A 291 -1.82 -21.63 10.22
CA THR A 291 -2.03 -22.46 11.40
C THR A 291 -0.83 -22.44 12.35
N LYS A 292 0.39 -22.57 11.84
CA LYS A 292 1.62 -22.49 12.67
C LYS A 292 1.90 -21.09 13.21
N ALA A 293 1.69 -20.02 12.43
CA ALA A 293 1.95 -18.66 12.88
C ALA A 293 0.91 -18.16 13.89
N LEU A 294 -0.38 -18.45 13.67
CA LEU A 294 -1.45 -18.17 14.64
C LEU A 294 -1.25 -18.99 15.92
N ALA A 295 -0.90 -20.28 15.79
CA ALA A 295 -0.59 -21.13 16.94
C ALA A 295 0.67 -20.67 17.70
N ALA A 296 1.70 -20.17 17.01
CA ALA A 296 2.89 -19.61 17.64
C ALA A 296 2.63 -18.25 18.31
N GLN A 297 1.83 -17.37 17.70
CA GLN A 297 1.44 -16.08 18.30
C GLN A 297 0.55 -16.26 19.53
N LEU A 298 -0.41 -17.17 19.48
CA LEU A 298 -1.28 -17.50 20.62
C LEU A 298 -0.52 -18.28 21.71
N ALA A 299 0.55 -19.00 21.37
CA ALA A 299 1.46 -19.59 22.35
C ALA A 299 2.38 -18.56 23.03
N HIS A 300 2.55 -17.36 22.46
CA HIS A 300 3.53 -16.37 22.92
C HIS A 300 2.94 -15.03 23.40
N ARG A 301 1.61 -14.82 23.35
CA ARG A 301 0.97 -13.64 23.93
C ARG A 301 0.07 -13.99 25.12
N PRO A 302 0.59 -13.97 26.36
CA PRO A 302 -0.22 -14.10 27.55
C PRO A 302 -0.83 -12.74 27.90
N GLN A 303 -2.04 -12.47 27.39
CA GLN A 303 -2.95 -11.54 28.06
C GLN A 303 -4.26 -12.29 28.29
N ALA A 304 -4.56 -12.59 29.56
CA ALA A 304 -5.77 -13.30 30.00
C ALA A 304 -7.07 -12.88 29.26
N PRO A 305 -7.36 -11.58 29.01
CA PRO A 305 -8.59 -11.19 28.31
C PRO A 305 -8.65 -11.63 26.83
N VAL A 306 -7.51 -11.78 26.14
CA VAL A 306 -7.47 -12.19 24.73
C VAL A 306 -7.69 -13.70 24.59
N PHE A 307 -7.19 -14.49 25.53
CA PHE A 307 -7.47 -15.92 25.63
C PHE A 307 -8.96 -16.17 25.89
N GLU A 308 -9.54 -15.51 26.89
CA GLU A 308 -10.94 -15.73 27.28
C GLU A 308 -11.92 -15.39 26.15
N THR A 309 -11.67 -14.30 25.43
CA THR A 309 -12.49 -13.90 24.28
C THR A 309 -12.44 -14.95 23.16
N THR A 310 -11.24 -15.44 22.84
CA THR A 310 -11.04 -16.41 21.75
C THR A 310 -11.58 -17.79 22.13
N ALA A 311 -11.34 -18.24 23.37
CA ALA A 311 -11.87 -19.49 23.91
C ALA A 311 -13.40 -19.49 23.92
N THR A 312 -14.02 -18.36 24.29
CA THR A 312 -15.49 -18.19 24.25
C THR A 312 -16.02 -18.31 22.83
N LYS A 313 -15.34 -17.71 21.83
CA LYS A 313 -15.75 -17.82 20.42
C LYS A 313 -15.64 -19.26 19.90
N ILE A 314 -14.57 -19.97 20.24
CA ILE A 314 -14.42 -21.39 19.88
C ILE A 314 -15.53 -22.23 20.53
N GLY A 315 -15.83 -21.99 21.81
CA GLY A 315 -16.93 -22.68 22.51
C GLY A 315 -18.28 -22.45 21.84
N ARG A 316 -18.64 -21.20 21.57
CA ARG A 316 -19.90 -20.85 20.88
C ARG A 316 -20.02 -21.47 19.49
N PHE A 317 -18.91 -21.53 18.76
CA PHE A 317 -18.89 -22.22 17.48
C PHE A 317 -19.11 -23.73 17.64
N LEU A 318 -18.40 -24.39 18.57
CA LEU A 318 -18.57 -25.83 18.80
C LEU A 318 -20.00 -26.16 19.21
N ASP A 319 -20.64 -25.31 20.03
CA ASP A 319 -22.05 -25.44 20.40
C ASP A 319 -22.99 -25.29 19.19
N ALA A 320 -22.67 -24.39 18.25
CA ALA A 320 -23.43 -24.24 17.01
C ALA A 320 -23.16 -25.40 16.03
N TYR A 321 -21.93 -25.88 15.97
CA TYR A 321 -21.52 -27.00 15.16
C TYR A 321 -22.27 -28.27 15.56
N VAL A 322 -22.37 -28.55 16.87
CA VAL A 322 -23.18 -29.64 17.44
C VAL A 322 -24.64 -29.54 17.00
N ARG A 323 -25.24 -28.35 17.08
CA ARG A 323 -26.65 -28.14 16.71
C ARG A 323 -26.92 -28.36 15.21
N ASN A 324 -25.95 -28.04 14.36
CA ASN A 324 -26.11 -28.11 12.91
C ASN A 324 -25.66 -29.45 12.29
N HIS A 325 -24.96 -30.31 13.05
CA HIS A 325 -24.43 -31.59 12.57
C HIS A 325 -24.92 -32.77 13.40
N VAL A 326 -26.12 -32.68 14.00
CA VAL A 326 -26.69 -33.71 14.90
C VAL A 326 -26.80 -35.12 14.29
N THR A 327 -26.76 -35.24 12.96
CA THR A 327 -26.79 -36.52 12.25
C THR A 327 -25.40 -37.09 11.93
N ASP A 328 -24.33 -36.38 12.29
CA ASP A 328 -22.95 -36.83 12.07
C ASP A 328 -22.54 -37.88 13.11
N SER A 329 -22.16 -39.06 12.63
CA SER A 329 -21.77 -40.20 13.48
C SER A 329 -20.48 -39.97 14.27
N ASP A 330 -19.61 -39.05 13.85
CA ASP A 330 -18.36 -38.73 14.54
C ASP A 330 -18.41 -37.39 15.29
N LEU A 331 -19.61 -36.84 15.49
CA LEU A 331 -19.79 -35.53 16.12
C LEU A 331 -19.18 -35.47 17.53
N ALA A 332 -19.45 -36.51 18.34
CA ALA A 332 -18.93 -36.60 19.71
C ALA A 332 -17.39 -36.72 19.73
N GLY A 333 -16.81 -37.45 18.77
CA GLY A 333 -15.36 -37.58 18.62
C GLY A 333 -14.72 -36.26 18.22
N THR A 334 -15.26 -35.61 17.19
CA THR A 334 -14.77 -34.32 16.68
C THR A 334 -14.86 -33.21 17.73
N VAL A 335 -15.99 -33.09 18.42
CA VAL A 335 -16.18 -32.05 19.45
C VAL A 335 -15.29 -32.34 20.66
N GLY A 336 -15.25 -33.60 21.12
CA GLY A 336 -14.39 -34.00 22.24
C GLY A 336 -12.90 -33.77 21.96
N TYR A 337 -12.45 -33.98 20.72
CA TYR A 337 -11.08 -33.74 20.30
C TYR A 337 -10.69 -32.26 20.39
N PHE A 338 -11.56 -31.35 19.92
CA PHE A 338 -11.27 -29.91 19.88
C PHE A 338 -11.70 -29.11 21.12
N TRP A 339 -12.56 -29.66 21.98
CA TRP A 339 -13.03 -29.02 23.22
C TRP A 339 -11.92 -28.46 24.12
N PRO A 340 -10.73 -29.11 24.26
CA PRO A 340 -9.64 -28.57 25.08
C PRO A 340 -9.15 -27.17 24.66
N LEU A 341 -9.46 -26.70 23.45
CA LEU A 341 -9.19 -25.32 23.03
C LEU A 341 -10.08 -24.29 23.76
N THR A 342 -11.24 -24.68 24.28
CA THR A 342 -12.12 -23.79 25.05
C THR A 342 -11.62 -23.56 26.48
N THR A 343 -10.87 -24.52 27.02
CA THR A 343 -10.38 -24.48 28.40
C THR A 343 -8.89 -24.16 28.50
N GLY A 344 -8.11 -24.48 27.47
CA GLY A 344 -6.65 -24.31 27.44
C GLY A 344 -5.89 -25.24 28.40
N THR A 345 -4.56 -25.23 28.29
CA THR A 345 -3.64 -25.97 29.16
C THR A 345 -2.96 -25.01 30.13
N LEU A 346 -2.93 -25.36 31.41
CA LEU A 346 -2.21 -24.58 32.43
C LEU A 346 -0.73 -24.93 32.39
N ARG A 347 0.14 -23.92 32.25
CA ARG A 347 1.58 -24.07 32.35
C ARG A 347 2.13 -23.11 33.40
N GLN A 348 2.96 -23.64 34.29
CA GLN A 348 3.69 -22.80 35.23
C GLN A 348 4.84 -22.12 34.48
N VAL A 349 4.88 -20.80 34.57
CA VAL A 349 5.93 -19.97 33.99
C VAL A 349 6.58 -19.19 35.13
N GLY A 350 7.89 -19.38 35.29
CA GLY A 350 8.68 -18.79 36.35
C GLY A 350 10.07 -19.43 36.42
N PRO A 351 11.01 -18.80 37.12
CA PRO A 351 12.40 -19.26 37.20
C PRO A 351 12.48 -20.69 37.78
N THR A 352 13.37 -21.48 37.20
CA THR A 352 13.64 -22.87 37.59
C THR A 352 14.43 -23.00 38.89
N SER A 353 15.04 -21.91 39.36
CA SER A 353 15.86 -21.88 40.56
C SER A 353 15.01 -21.69 41.83
N PRO A 354 15.30 -22.42 42.92
CA PRO A 354 14.65 -22.18 44.20
C PRO A 354 15.14 -20.85 44.77
N GLY A 355 14.29 -19.81 44.73
CA GLY A 355 14.60 -18.50 45.33
C GLY A 355 13.95 -17.30 44.64
N ASP A 356 13.57 -17.42 43.37
CA ASP A 356 12.94 -16.31 42.64
C ASP A 356 11.42 -16.50 42.52
N ARG A 357 10.70 -15.37 42.66
CA ARG A 357 9.26 -15.04 42.48
C ARG A 357 8.25 -16.20 42.31
N PRO A 358 7.03 -16.09 42.91
CA PRO A 358 6.02 -17.14 42.79
C PRO A 358 5.74 -17.48 41.32
N ARG A 359 5.74 -18.78 41.00
CA ARG A 359 5.44 -19.27 39.65
C ARG A 359 4.05 -18.81 39.25
N THR A 360 3.95 -18.11 38.13
CA THR A 360 2.66 -17.71 37.58
C THR A 360 2.10 -18.85 36.76
N THR A 361 0.87 -19.28 37.05
CA THR A 361 0.18 -20.25 36.20
C THR A 361 -0.50 -19.49 35.06
N LEU A 362 -0.06 -19.74 33.83
CA LEU A 362 -0.61 -19.12 32.63
C LEU A 362 -1.34 -20.18 31.80
N ARG A 363 -2.43 -19.79 31.14
CA ARG A 363 -3.28 -20.66 30.32
C ARG A 363 -2.92 -20.47 28.84
N TYR A 364 -2.66 -21.57 28.14
CA TYR A 364 -2.20 -21.58 26.75
C TYR A 364 -3.07 -22.50 25.89
N TYR A 365 -3.14 -22.22 24.59
CA TYR A 365 -3.65 -23.21 23.63
C TYR A 365 -2.58 -24.25 23.35
N SER A 366 -2.99 -25.49 23.07
CA SER A 366 -2.11 -26.44 22.40
C SER A 366 -1.93 -25.97 20.94
N PRO A 367 -0.71 -25.60 20.52
CA PRO A 367 -0.47 -25.07 19.18
C PRO A 367 -0.83 -26.09 18.08
N GLN A 368 -0.59 -27.37 18.38
CA GLN A 368 -0.92 -28.50 17.50
C GLN A 368 -2.44 -28.65 17.36
N LEU A 369 -3.15 -28.66 18.49
CA LEU A 369 -4.60 -28.83 18.48
C LEU A 369 -5.33 -27.66 17.81
N LEU A 370 -4.84 -26.43 18.02
CA LEU A 370 -5.41 -25.25 17.38
C LEU A 370 -5.18 -25.25 15.87
N THR A 371 -4.01 -25.70 15.44
CA THR A 371 -3.68 -25.89 14.02
C THR A 371 -4.67 -26.85 13.38
N GLU A 372 -4.88 -28.01 14.00
CA GLU A 372 -5.79 -29.03 13.50
C GLU A 372 -7.25 -28.55 13.49
N PHE A 373 -7.69 -27.82 14.53
CA PHE A 373 -9.02 -27.22 14.57
C PHE A 373 -9.26 -26.27 13.40
N MET A 374 -8.30 -25.39 13.11
CA MET A 374 -8.41 -24.43 12.00
C MET A 374 -8.30 -25.11 10.63
N THR A 375 -7.63 -26.26 10.53
CA THR A 375 -7.59 -27.06 9.30
C THR A 375 -8.92 -27.79 9.06
N VAL A 376 -9.46 -28.45 10.08
CA VAL A 376 -10.66 -29.30 9.95
C VAL A 376 -11.95 -28.47 9.97
N LEU A 377 -12.06 -27.53 10.91
CA LEU A 377 -13.30 -26.78 11.16
C LEU A 377 -13.18 -25.29 10.81
N GLY A 378 -12.00 -24.80 10.42
CA GLY A 378 -11.75 -23.38 10.14
C GLY A 378 -12.67 -22.75 9.08
N PRO A 379 -12.98 -23.41 7.94
CA PRO A 379 -13.93 -22.87 6.98
C PRO A 379 -15.33 -22.65 7.58
N ALA A 380 -15.86 -23.64 8.30
CA ALA A 380 -17.17 -23.55 8.97
C ALA A 380 -17.15 -22.52 10.11
N TYR A 381 -16.06 -22.45 10.87
CA TYR A 381 -15.83 -21.47 11.92
C TYR A 381 -15.89 -20.03 11.39
N ARG A 382 -15.31 -19.78 10.21
CA ARG A 382 -15.35 -18.45 9.56
C ARG A 382 -16.76 -18.09 9.09
N VAL A 383 -17.47 -19.01 8.45
CA VAL A 383 -18.85 -18.78 8.01
C VAL A 383 -19.78 -18.51 9.19
N PHE A 384 -19.60 -19.24 10.29
CA PHE A 384 -20.35 -19.02 11.52
C PHE A 384 -20.18 -17.60 12.05
N TRP A 385 -18.95 -17.08 12.13
CA TRP A 385 -18.75 -15.72 12.63
C TRP A 385 -19.11 -14.62 11.62
N ALA A 386 -19.04 -14.90 10.32
CA ALA A 386 -19.55 -13.98 9.28
C ALA A 386 -21.07 -13.79 9.32
N THR A 387 -21.80 -14.63 10.06
CA THR A 387 -23.26 -14.59 10.20
C THR A 387 -23.74 -14.23 11.61
N HIS A 388 -22.82 -14.09 12.57
CA HIS A 388 -23.10 -13.86 13.99
C HIS A 388 -22.32 -12.66 14.58
N GLU A 389 -21.57 -11.93 13.74
CA GLU A 389 -21.09 -10.55 13.94
C GLU A 389 -21.91 -9.62 13.04
#